data_AF-A0A7S3F4Q1-F1
#
_entry.id   AF-A0A7S3F4Q1-F1
#
_cell.length_a   1.000
_cell.length_b   1.000
_cell.length_c   1.000
_cell.angle_alpha   90.00
_cell.angle_beta   90.00
_cell.angle_gamma   90.00
#
_symmetry.space_group_name_H-M   'P 1'
#
loop_
_entity.id
_entity.type
_entity.pdbx_description
1 polymer ?
#
loop_
_entity_poly.entity_id
_entity_poly.type
_entity_poly.pdbx_seq_one_letter_code
_entity_poly.pdbx_strand_id
1 'polypeptide(L)'
;AAMEIDGGPSSASAALQSAYDALRAAAASLREPGSTQEGARAGRGALLKLKAATRQAVAAMQEAKGDAEEGRAKLDAAALALQNLLYEREHYSKEIAAADNFVGAHTEVEVLGDDEFERLAPPAAAASAGDAHARMLDRIAFERDERARLVKKLDSLKRRRAQLQKAQAARRKSAAELPQRLHALQSAAAALRSTMGVDAGVATPPAGVVRCELADLLPEPLYVVFRTFCSLAYTQPECGVAALVDGDEGSARQWRDAETRRAVVAEGADGPRKAARVEGEAPSPSASSQASRLCPLLVVVGLEGREGAAALELTFGYDAASGLATCRASA
;
A
#
# COMPACT_ATOMS: atom_id res chain seq x y z
N ALA A 1 -48.12 -19.55 -45.48
CA ALA A 1 -49.04 -19.65 -46.61
C ALA A 1 -48.22 -20.03 -47.83
N ALA A 2 -48.20 -21.32 -48.18
CA ALA A 2 -47.58 -21.76 -49.42
C ALA A 2 -48.45 -21.22 -50.57
N MET A 3 -47.91 -20.30 -51.36
CA MET A 3 -48.50 -19.96 -52.65
C MET A 3 -48.37 -21.22 -53.50
N GLU A 4 -49.47 -21.98 -53.63
CA GLU A 4 -49.60 -22.99 -54.66
C GLU A 4 -49.36 -22.28 -56.00
N ILE A 5 -48.19 -22.52 -56.58
CA ILE A 5 -47.94 -22.17 -57.97
C ILE A 5 -48.78 -23.17 -58.76
N ASP A 6 -50.00 -22.77 -59.07
CA ASP A 6 -50.96 -23.53 -59.85
C ASP A 6 -50.38 -23.73 -61.27
N GLY A 7 -49.65 -24.83 -61.44
CA GLY A 7 -48.97 -25.23 -62.67
C GLY A 7 -49.91 -25.83 -63.71
N GLY A 8 -51.21 -25.52 -63.66
CA GLY A 8 -52.16 -25.86 -64.70
C GLY A 8 -51.89 -25.06 -65.98
N PRO A 9 -52.24 -25.58 -67.18
CA PRO A 9 -52.14 -24.78 -68.39
C PRO A 9 -52.97 -23.51 -68.20
N SER A 10 -52.31 -22.35 -68.11
CA SER A 10 -53.01 -21.09 -67.87
C SER A 10 -54.12 -20.95 -68.92
N SER A 11 -55.25 -20.34 -68.54
CA SER A 11 -56.38 -20.16 -69.47
C SER A 11 -55.95 -19.53 -70.81
N ALA A 12 -54.87 -18.74 -70.80
CA ALA A 12 -54.22 -18.19 -71.98
C ALA A 12 -53.52 -19.24 -72.88
N SER A 13 -52.88 -20.26 -72.30
CA SER A 13 -52.30 -21.40 -73.04
C SER A 13 -53.39 -22.23 -73.74
N ALA A 14 -54.49 -22.51 -73.03
CA ALA A 14 -55.64 -23.20 -73.61
C ALA A 14 -56.30 -22.39 -74.76
N ALA A 15 -56.41 -21.07 -74.60
CA ALA A 15 -56.92 -20.18 -75.64
C ALA A 15 -56.02 -20.09 -76.88
N LEU A 16 -54.69 -20.09 -76.69
CA LEU A 16 -53.72 -20.15 -77.78
C LEU A 16 -53.79 -21.47 -78.55
N GLN A 17 -53.89 -22.59 -77.83
CA GLN A 17 -54.02 -23.92 -78.43
C GLN A 17 -55.29 -24.03 -79.27
N SER A 18 -56.42 -23.56 -78.72
CA SER A 18 -57.71 -23.53 -79.44
C SER A 18 -57.68 -22.64 -80.70
N ALA A 19 -57.04 -21.47 -80.62
CA ALA A 19 -56.89 -20.59 -81.77
C ALA A 19 -55.96 -21.17 -82.85
N TYR A 20 -54.91 -21.90 -82.44
CA TYR A 20 -54.00 -22.62 -83.33
C TYR A 20 -54.69 -23.79 -84.03
N ASP A 21 -55.47 -24.59 -83.30
CA ASP A 21 -56.25 -25.69 -83.86
C ASP A 21 -57.31 -25.20 -84.86
N ALA A 22 -57.95 -24.06 -84.58
CA ALA A 22 -58.88 -23.41 -85.51
C ALA A 22 -58.18 -22.92 -86.79
N LEU A 23 -56.96 -22.40 -86.69
CA LEU A 23 -56.15 -22.01 -87.85
C LEU A 23 -55.72 -23.23 -88.68
N ARG A 24 -55.35 -24.33 -88.00
CA ARG A 24 -54.98 -25.61 -88.63
C ARG A 24 -56.15 -26.23 -89.39
N ALA A 25 -57.36 -26.20 -88.81
CA ALA A 25 -58.59 -26.65 -89.46
C ALA A 25 -58.92 -25.79 -90.69
N ALA A 26 -58.78 -24.46 -90.60
CA ALA A 26 -58.96 -23.56 -91.73
C ALA A 26 -57.92 -23.78 -92.86
N ALA A 27 -56.66 -24.05 -92.50
CA ALA A 27 -55.61 -24.38 -93.46
C ALA A 27 -55.87 -25.73 -94.18
N ALA A 28 -56.47 -26.70 -93.50
CA ALA A 28 -56.89 -27.96 -94.11
C ALA A 28 -58.04 -27.74 -95.12
N SER A 29 -59.01 -26.88 -94.80
CA SER A 29 -60.14 -26.56 -95.69
C SER A 29 -59.74 -25.84 -96.99
N LEU A 30 -58.57 -25.17 -97.00
CA LEU A 30 -58.01 -24.48 -98.17
C LEU A 30 -57.33 -25.41 -99.19
N ARG A 31 -57.11 -26.71 -98.85
CA ARG A 31 -56.54 -27.70 -99.77
C ARG A 31 -57.55 -28.32 -100.74
N GLU A 32 -58.85 -28.15 -100.50
CA GLU A 32 -59.94 -28.70 -101.33
C GLU A 32 -60.29 -27.77 -102.51
N PRO A 33 -60.43 -28.28 -103.75
CA PRO A 33 -60.73 -27.45 -104.93
C PRO A 33 -62.20 -26.98 -104.94
N GLY A 34 -62.43 -25.68 -104.67
CA GLY A 34 -63.76 -25.02 -104.78
C GLY A 34 -64.17 -24.13 -103.62
N SER A 35 -63.48 -24.17 -102.47
CA SER A 35 -63.86 -23.46 -101.22
C SER A 35 -62.92 -22.29 -100.84
N THR A 36 -62.10 -21.81 -101.77
CA THR A 36 -60.95 -20.92 -101.51
C THR A 36 -61.32 -19.60 -100.81
N GLN A 37 -62.49 -19.03 -101.07
CA GLN A 37 -62.92 -17.75 -100.48
C GLN A 37 -63.41 -17.88 -99.03
N GLU A 38 -64.11 -18.98 -98.71
CA GLU A 38 -64.61 -19.28 -97.35
C GLU A 38 -63.48 -19.74 -96.43
N GLY A 39 -62.59 -20.62 -96.92
CA GLY A 39 -61.38 -21.02 -96.20
C GLY A 39 -60.47 -19.84 -95.89
N ALA A 40 -60.32 -18.88 -96.80
CA ALA A 40 -59.55 -17.66 -96.58
C ALA A 40 -60.20 -16.71 -95.54
N ARG A 41 -61.54 -16.63 -95.51
CA ARG A 41 -62.27 -15.85 -94.49
C ARG A 41 -62.15 -16.48 -93.10
N ALA A 42 -62.30 -17.80 -93.01
CA ALA A 42 -62.09 -18.56 -91.77
C ALA A 42 -60.64 -18.44 -91.27
N GLY A 43 -59.66 -18.55 -92.17
CA GLY A 43 -58.25 -18.37 -91.86
C GLY A 43 -57.90 -16.98 -91.34
N ARG A 44 -58.44 -15.91 -91.97
CA ARG A 44 -58.30 -14.53 -91.46
C ARG A 44 -58.90 -14.36 -90.06
N GLY A 45 -60.08 -14.93 -89.82
CA GLY A 45 -60.72 -14.91 -88.49
C GLY A 45 -59.91 -15.64 -87.43
N ALA A 46 -59.35 -16.82 -87.76
CA ALA A 46 -58.48 -17.58 -86.87
C ALA A 46 -57.16 -16.84 -86.56
N LEU A 47 -56.56 -16.16 -87.55
CA LEU A 47 -55.37 -15.32 -87.37
C LEU A 47 -55.61 -14.13 -86.44
N LEU A 48 -56.78 -13.49 -86.52
CA LEU A 48 -57.17 -12.42 -85.61
C LEU A 48 -57.38 -12.92 -84.18
N LYS A 49 -58.04 -14.09 -84.03
CA LYS A 49 -58.21 -14.75 -82.73
C LYS A 49 -56.88 -15.15 -82.11
N LEU A 50 -55.95 -15.67 -82.91
CA LEU A 50 -54.60 -16.02 -82.47
C LEU A 50 -53.84 -14.77 -82.01
N LYS A 51 -53.84 -13.68 -82.80
CA LYS A 51 -53.22 -12.41 -82.39
C LYS A 51 -53.80 -11.85 -81.10
N ALA A 52 -55.11 -11.95 -80.91
CA ALA A 52 -55.77 -11.51 -79.68
C ALA A 52 -55.36 -12.37 -78.48
N ALA A 53 -55.38 -13.69 -78.62
CA ALA A 53 -54.93 -14.63 -77.59
C ALA A 53 -53.43 -14.44 -77.25
N THR A 54 -52.57 -14.19 -78.24
CA THR A 54 -51.15 -13.89 -78.00
C THR A 54 -50.97 -12.59 -77.22
N ARG A 55 -51.72 -11.52 -77.54
CA ARG A 55 -51.67 -10.26 -76.78
C ARG A 55 -52.11 -10.46 -75.33
N GLN A 56 -53.17 -11.23 -75.11
CA GLN A 56 -53.66 -11.55 -73.77
C GLN A 56 -52.66 -12.39 -72.98
N ALA A 57 -52.03 -13.38 -73.61
CA ALA A 57 -50.97 -14.18 -72.98
C ALA A 57 -49.74 -13.34 -72.63
N VAL A 58 -49.32 -12.43 -73.52
CA VAL A 58 -48.21 -11.51 -73.25
C VAL A 58 -48.57 -10.56 -72.10
N ALA A 59 -49.80 -10.03 -72.05
CA ALA A 59 -50.24 -9.17 -70.95
C ALA A 59 -50.22 -9.91 -69.60
N ALA A 60 -50.79 -11.11 -69.54
CA ALA A 60 -50.77 -11.95 -68.33
C ALA A 60 -49.35 -12.34 -67.91
N MET A 61 -48.44 -12.58 -68.87
CA MET A 61 -47.03 -12.85 -68.58
C MET A 61 -46.33 -11.63 -67.99
N GLN A 62 -46.61 -10.42 -68.49
CA GLN A 62 -46.03 -9.19 -67.93
C GLN A 62 -46.57 -8.89 -66.53
N GLU A 63 -47.84 -9.17 -66.28
CA GLU A 63 -48.46 -9.05 -64.94
C GLU A 63 -47.81 -10.04 -63.95
N ALA A 64 -47.75 -11.33 -64.29
CA ALA A 64 -47.09 -12.33 -63.45
C ALA A 64 -45.60 -12.03 -63.22
N LYS A 65 -44.93 -11.44 -64.22
CA LYS A 65 -43.55 -10.98 -64.08
C LYS A 65 -43.45 -9.80 -63.10
N GLY A 66 -44.37 -8.85 -63.17
CA GLY A 66 -44.46 -7.73 -62.22
C GLY A 66 -44.68 -8.20 -60.78
N ASP A 67 -45.62 -9.13 -60.58
CA ASP A 67 -45.89 -9.73 -59.27
C ASP A 67 -44.67 -10.48 -58.72
N ALA A 68 -43.97 -11.23 -59.57
CA ALA A 68 -42.75 -11.92 -59.21
C ALA A 68 -41.60 -10.96 -58.86
N GLU A 69 -41.45 -9.86 -59.60
CA GLU A 69 -40.47 -8.81 -59.31
C GLU A 69 -40.79 -8.08 -57.99
N GLU A 70 -42.05 -7.78 -57.70
CA GLU A 70 -42.48 -7.18 -56.43
C GLU A 70 -42.25 -8.14 -55.25
N GLY A 71 -42.60 -9.41 -55.41
CA GLY A 71 -42.35 -10.44 -54.41
C GLY A 71 -40.86 -10.63 -54.14
N ARG A 72 -40.04 -10.63 -55.19
CA ARG A 72 -38.57 -10.67 -55.08
C ARG A 72 -38.03 -9.45 -54.35
N ALA A 73 -38.49 -8.24 -54.68
CA ALA A 73 -38.04 -7.02 -54.02
C ALA A 73 -38.36 -7.03 -52.51
N LYS A 74 -39.54 -7.54 -52.11
CA LYS A 74 -39.89 -7.72 -50.69
C LYS A 74 -38.98 -8.72 -49.99
N LEU A 75 -38.65 -9.83 -50.65
CA LEU A 75 -37.73 -10.85 -50.14
C LEU A 75 -36.32 -10.27 -49.97
N ASP A 76 -35.81 -9.55 -50.96
CA ASP A 76 -34.48 -8.93 -50.92
C ASP A 76 -34.39 -7.89 -49.80
N ALA A 77 -35.44 -7.08 -49.60
CA ALA A 77 -35.52 -6.13 -48.49
C ALA A 77 -35.53 -6.82 -47.11
N ALA A 78 -36.28 -7.92 -46.97
CA ALA A 78 -36.31 -8.71 -45.74
C ALA A 78 -34.97 -9.42 -45.48
N ALA A 79 -34.31 -9.92 -46.52
CA ALA A 79 -32.99 -10.54 -46.42
C ALA A 79 -31.92 -9.54 -45.97
N LEU A 80 -31.97 -8.30 -46.49
CA LEU A 80 -31.08 -7.22 -46.04
C LEU A 80 -31.33 -6.86 -44.57
N ALA A 81 -32.60 -6.75 -44.15
CA ALA A 81 -32.95 -6.49 -42.76
C ALA A 81 -32.45 -7.61 -41.83
N LEU A 82 -32.60 -8.87 -42.24
CA LEU A 82 -32.08 -10.02 -41.51
C LEU A 82 -30.55 -9.95 -41.39
N GLN A 83 -29.85 -9.63 -42.48
CA GLN A 83 -28.40 -9.51 -42.46
C GLN A 83 -27.93 -8.41 -41.50
N ASN A 84 -28.58 -7.25 -41.49
CA ASN A 84 -28.28 -6.17 -40.54
C ASN A 84 -28.45 -6.64 -39.09
N LEU A 85 -29.56 -7.31 -38.76
CA LEU A 85 -29.80 -7.84 -37.41
C LEU A 85 -28.79 -8.91 -37.01
N LEU A 86 -28.35 -9.75 -37.95
CA LEU A 86 -27.31 -10.74 -37.69
C LEU A 86 -25.96 -10.07 -37.37
N TYR A 87 -25.61 -9.00 -38.07
CA TYR A 87 -24.42 -8.21 -37.76
C TYR A 87 -24.52 -7.55 -36.40
N GLU A 88 -25.65 -6.93 -36.06
CA GLU A 88 -25.87 -6.32 -34.75
C GLU A 88 -25.74 -7.36 -33.63
N ARG A 89 -26.37 -8.53 -33.78
CA ARG A 89 -26.25 -9.63 -32.81
C ARG A 89 -24.79 -10.05 -32.63
N GLU A 90 -24.05 -10.23 -33.72
CA GLU A 90 -22.63 -10.61 -33.66
C GLU A 90 -21.78 -9.52 -33.01
N HIS A 91 -22.06 -8.25 -33.29
CA HIS A 91 -21.42 -7.11 -32.65
C HIS A 91 -21.65 -7.12 -31.14
N TYR A 92 -22.91 -7.17 -30.69
CA TYR A 92 -23.22 -7.22 -29.26
C TYR A 92 -22.66 -8.46 -28.57
N SER A 93 -22.65 -9.61 -29.24
CA SER A 93 -22.03 -10.82 -28.69
C SER A 93 -20.52 -10.66 -28.48
N LYS A 94 -19.82 -9.97 -29.39
CA LYS A 94 -18.41 -9.63 -29.22
C LYS A 94 -18.18 -8.64 -28.09
N GLU A 95 -19.04 -7.63 -27.95
CA GLU A 95 -18.95 -6.65 -26.86
C GLU A 95 -19.22 -7.28 -25.50
N ILE A 96 -20.24 -8.15 -25.39
CA ILE A 96 -20.53 -8.91 -24.17
C ILE A 96 -19.34 -9.80 -23.82
N ALA A 97 -18.79 -10.55 -24.78
CA ALA A 97 -17.61 -11.38 -24.54
C ALA A 97 -16.39 -10.55 -24.11
N ALA A 98 -16.22 -9.34 -24.64
CA ALA A 98 -15.15 -8.44 -24.21
C ALA A 98 -15.38 -7.93 -22.78
N ALA A 99 -16.62 -7.64 -22.40
CA ALA A 99 -17.00 -7.22 -21.04
C ALA A 99 -16.86 -8.38 -20.03
N ASP A 100 -17.24 -9.60 -20.40
CA ASP A 100 -17.13 -10.78 -19.54
C ASP A 100 -15.66 -11.17 -19.28
N ASN A 101 -14.79 -10.96 -20.28
CA ASN A 101 -13.34 -11.20 -20.14
C ASN A 101 -12.59 -10.02 -19.52
N PHE A 102 -13.29 -9.01 -18.99
CA PHE A 102 -12.67 -7.91 -18.30
C PHE A 102 -12.04 -8.40 -16.98
N VAL A 103 -10.72 -8.51 -16.97
CA VAL A 103 -9.97 -8.78 -15.75
C VAL A 103 -9.66 -7.44 -15.07
N GLY A 104 -10.31 -7.19 -13.93
CA GLY A 104 -10.04 -6.01 -13.12
C GLY A 104 -8.68 -6.09 -12.43
N ALA A 105 -8.06 -4.93 -12.18
CA ALA A 105 -6.77 -4.83 -11.49
C ALA A 105 -6.77 -5.42 -10.05
N HIS A 106 -7.94 -5.61 -9.44
CA HIS A 106 -8.07 -6.23 -8.13
C HIS A 106 -7.74 -7.74 -8.14
N THR A 107 -7.83 -8.41 -9.30
CA THR A 107 -7.47 -9.83 -9.43
C THR A 107 -5.96 -10.05 -9.40
N GLU A 108 -5.17 -9.04 -9.78
CA GLU A 108 -3.69 -9.13 -9.76
C GLU A 108 -3.11 -8.95 -8.36
N VAL A 109 -3.84 -8.29 -7.46
CA VAL A 109 -3.37 -7.96 -6.11
C VAL A 109 -4.00 -8.93 -5.12
N GLU A 110 -3.17 -9.66 -4.40
CA GLU A 110 -3.62 -10.49 -3.29
C GLU A 110 -4.22 -9.60 -2.18
N VAL A 111 -5.52 -9.77 -1.95
CA VAL A 111 -6.28 -9.10 -0.88
C VAL A 111 -6.53 -10.12 0.23
N LEU A 112 -6.46 -9.68 1.49
CA LEU A 112 -6.78 -10.49 2.67
C LEU A 112 -8.06 -11.30 2.46
N GLY A 113 -8.03 -12.59 2.80
CA GLY A 113 -9.20 -13.47 2.73
C GLY A 113 -10.35 -12.98 3.62
N ASP A 114 -11.57 -13.46 3.35
CA ASP A 114 -12.77 -13.07 4.08
C ASP A 114 -12.66 -13.36 5.59
N ASP A 115 -12.11 -14.52 5.96
CA ASP A 115 -11.90 -14.93 7.35
C ASP A 115 -10.88 -14.05 8.09
N GLU A 116 -9.79 -13.68 7.39
CA GLU A 116 -8.76 -12.83 7.98
C GLU A 116 -9.23 -11.39 8.14
N PHE A 117 -10.02 -10.90 7.17
CA PHE A 117 -10.66 -9.60 7.25
C PHE A 117 -11.62 -9.52 8.43
N GLU A 118 -12.49 -10.51 8.64
CA GLU A 118 -13.42 -10.52 9.78
C GLU A 118 -12.70 -10.51 11.13
N ARG A 119 -11.52 -11.14 11.22
CA ARG A 119 -10.72 -11.18 12.46
C ARG A 119 -9.98 -9.87 12.73
N LEU A 120 -9.50 -9.20 11.68
CA LEU A 120 -8.59 -8.05 11.79
C LEU A 120 -9.29 -6.70 11.63
N ALA A 121 -10.41 -6.66 10.91
CA ALA A 121 -11.12 -5.43 10.63
C ALA A 121 -11.91 -4.96 11.86
N PRO A 122 -11.81 -3.67 12.22
CA PRO A 122 -12.70 -3.07 13.20
C PRO A 122 -14.17 -3.19 12.75
N PRO A 123 -15.14 -3.28 13.68
CA PRO A 123 -16.56 -3.41 13.33
C PRO A 123 -17.09 -2.24 12.48
N ALA A 124 -16.46 -1.06 12.57
CA ALA A 124 -16.78 0.11 11.74
C ALA A 124 -16.39 -0.06 10.26
N ALA A 125 -15.42 -0.93 9.95
CA ALA A 125 -14.95 -1.22 8.60
C ALA A 125 -15.70 -2.39 7.95
N ALA A 126 -16.47 -3.16 8.71
CA ALA A 126 -17.29 -4.28 8.23
C ALA A 126 -18.79 -3.92 8.26
N ALA A 127 -19.13 -2.76 7.69
CA ALA A 127 -20.49 -2.23 7.74
C ALA A 127 -21.47 -2.92 6.77
N SER A 128 -20.95 -3.52 5.69
CA SER A 128 -21.76 -4.03 4.58
C SER A 128 -22.03 -5.54 4.70
N ALA A 129 -22.81 -5.94 5.71
CA ALA A 129 -23.24 -7.33 5.86
C ALA A 129 -24.43 -7.63 4.92
N GLY A 130 -24.16 -8.20 3.74
CA GLY A 130 -25.22 -8.75 2.87
C GLY A 130 -24.97 -8.63 1.36
N ASP A 131 -24.14 -7.67 0.93
CA ASP A 131 -23.72 -7.54 -0.46
C ASP A 131 -22.25 -7.95 -0.61
N ALA A 132 -21.97 -8.92 -1.47
CA ALA A 132 -20.63 -9.42 -1.74
C ALA A 132 -19.74 -8.34 -2.36
N HIS A 133 -20.29 -7.46 -3.20
CA HIS A 133 -19.53 -6.38 -3.81
C HIS A 133 -19.16 -5.30 -2.78
N ALA A 134 -20.14 -4.82 -2.00
CA ALA A 134 -19.87 -3.87 -0.91
C ALA A 134 -18.85 -4.43 0.11
N ARG A 135 -18.94 -5.72 0.45
CA ARG A 135 -17.95 -6.39 1.31
C ARG A 135 -16.55 -6.41 0.69
N MET A 136 -16.43 -6.64 -0.61
CA MET A 136 -15.14 -6.57 -1.31
C MET A 136 -14.55 -5.15 -1.28
N LEU A 137 -15.39 -4.12 -1.44
CA LEU A 137 -14.94 -2.72 -1.32
C LEU A 137 -14.44 -2.40 0.09
N ASP A 138 -15.15 -2.84 1.12
CA ASP A 138 -14.75 -2.69 2.52
C ASP A 138 -13.40 -3.36 2.79
N ARG A 139 -13.19 -4.58 2.25
CA ARG A 139 -11.91 -5.31 2.29
C ARG A 139 -10.78 -4.53 1.63
N ILE A 140 -10.99 -4.03 0.41
CA ILE A 140 -9.99 -3.26 -0.33
C ILE A 140 -9.64 -1.97 0.40
N ALA A 141 -10.63 -1.28 0.96
CA ALA A 141 -10.43 -0.04 1.70
C ALA A 141 -9.59 -0.28 2.97
N PHE A 142 -9.92 -1.32 3.73
CA PHE A 142 -9.16 -1.72 4.92
C PHE A 142 -7.70 -2.07 4.58
N GLU A 143 -7.48 -2.90 3.57
CA GLU A 143 -6.14 -3.32 3.15
C GLU A 143 -5.31 -2.12 2.68
N ARG A 144 -5.92 -1.19 1.92
CA ARG A 144 -5.27 0.05 1.50
C ARG A 144 -4.82 0.87 2.71
N ASP A 145 -5.69 1.03 3.69
CA ASP A 145 -5.43 1.85 4.86
C ASP A 145 -4.37 1.21 5.77
N GLU A 146 -4.39 -0.12 5.94
CA GLU A 146 -3.34 -0.85 6.65
C GLU A 146 -2.00 -0.78 5.92
N ARG A 147 -1.96 -0.95 4.59
CA ARG A 147 -0.73 -0.76 3.80
C ARG A 147 -0.19 0.65 3.98
N ALA A 148 -1.04 1.67 3.94
CA ALA A 148 -0.63 3.06 4.18
C ALA A 148 -0.07 3.27 5.61
N ARG A 149 -0.68 2.64 6.61
CA ARG A 149 -0.21 2.66 8.01
C ARG A 149 1.17 2.00 8.13
N LEU A 150 1.35 0.83 7.51
CA LEU A 150 2.61 0.09 7.50
C LEU A 150 3.72 0.87 6.81
N VAL A 151 3.44 1.50 5.67
CA VAL A 151 4.41 2.36 4.97
C VAL A 151 4.85 3.53 5.85
N LYS A 152 3.90 4.23 6.50
CA LYS A 152 4.24 5.32 7.45
C LYS A 152 5.12 4.82 8.61
N LYS A 153 4.82 3.64 9.15
CA LYS A 153 5.62 3.01 10.22
C LYS A 153 7.02 2.61 9.73
N LEU A 154 7.11 2.08 8.52
CA LEU A 154 8.37 1.72 7.88
C LEU A 154 9.25 2.95 7.69
N ASP A 155 8.68 4.07 7.22
CA ASP A 155 9.41 5.32 7.03
C ASP A 155 9.88 5.93 8.35
N SER A 156 9.06 5.88 9.42
CA SER A 156 9.47 6.35 10.74
C SER A 156 10.61 5.50 11.32
N LEU A 157 10.55 4.17 11.15
CA LEU A 157 11.63 3.26 11.55
C LEU A 157 12.91 3.47 10.74
N LYS A 158 12.81 3.71 9.42
CA LYS A 158 13.97 4.06 8.58
C LYS A 158 14.63 5.35 9.05
N ARG A 159 13.85 6.38 9.37
CA ARG A 159 14.37 7.66 9.91
C ARG A 159 15.08 7.44 11.25
N ARG A 160 14.46 6.68 12.17
CA ARG A 160 15.07 6.36 13.47
C ARG A 160 16.36 5.57 13.32
N ARG A 161 16.39 4.59 12.42
CA ARG A 161 17.61 3.83 12.09
C ARG A 161 18.72 4.76 11.60
N ALA A 162 18.41 5.68 10.67
CA ALA A 162 19.39 6.62 10.15
C ALA A 162 19.94 7.57 11.23
N GLN A 163 19.08 8.05 12.13
CA GLN A 163 19.49 8.87 13.29
C GLN A 163 20.43 8.10 14.22
N LEU A 164 20.08 6.86 14.59
CA LEU A 164 20.91 6.02 15.44
C LEU A 164 22.26 5.71 14.79
N GLN A 165 22.29 5.46 13.48
CA GLN A 165 23.53 5.25 12.74
C GLN A 165 24.43 6.51 12.75
N LYS A 166 23.85 7.71 12.60
CA LYS A 166 24.59 8.97 12.73
C LYS A 166 25.15 9.17 14.13
N ALA A 167 24.34 8.96 15.17
CA ALA A 167 24.78 9.06 16.57
C ALA A 167 25.89 8.05 16.88
N GLN A 168 25.76 6.81 16.41
CA GLN A 168 26.80 5.78 16.55
C GLN A 168 28.10 6.18 15.85
N ALA A 169 28.02 6.73 14.63
CA ALA A 169 29.19 7.20 13.90
C ALA A 169 29.88 8.38 14.62
N ALA A 170 29.10 9.34 15.13
CA ALA A 170 29.63 10.46 15.92
C ALA A 170 30.32 9.99 17.21
N ARG A 171 29.72 9.03 17.93
CA ARG A 171 30.29 8.45 19.14
C ARG A 171 31.57 7.66 18.85
N ARG A 172 31.61 6.90 17.75
CA ARG A 172 32.84 6.21 17.28
C ARG A 172 33.94 7.19 16.91
N LYS A 173 33.61 8.27 16.19
CA LYS A 173 34.56 9.33 15.85
C LYS A 173 35.14 9.98 17.10
N SER A 174 34.28 10.35 18.05
CA SER A 174 34.69 10.95 19.34
C SER A 174 35.60 10.01 20.13
N ALA A 175 35.27 8.71 20.17
CA ALA A 175 36.11 7.70 20.81
C ALA A 175 37.46 7.52 20.12
N ALA A 176 37.51 7.60 18.78
CA ALA A 176 38.76 7.52 18.01
C ALA A 176 39.64 8.78 18.18
N GLU A 177 39.04 9.95 18.42
CA GLU A 177 39.76 11.21 18.69
C GLU A 177 40.30 11.29 20.13
N LEU A 178 39.70 10.56 21.08
CA LEU A 178 40.05 10.64 22.51
C LEU A 178 41.55 10.37 22.80
N PRO A 179 42.20 9.33 22.24
CA PRO A 179 43.64 9.09 22.45
C PRO A 179 44.51 10.26 21.99
N GLN A 180 44.17 10.89 20.87
CA GLN A 180 44.90 12.05 20.36
C GLN A 180 44.75 13.26 21.28
N ARG A 181 43.53 13.50 21.80
CA ARG A 181 43.29 14.56 22.79
C ARG A 181 44.03 14.31 24.09
N LEU A 182 44.06 13.07 24.57
CA LEU A 182 44.81 12.68 25.77
C LEU A 182 46.32 12.85 25.57
N HIS A 183 46.86 12.51 24.40
CA HIS A 183 48.25 12.74 24.07
C HIS A 183 48.60 14.24 24.04
N ALA A 184 47.74 15.07 23.45
CA ALA A 184 47.90 16.53 23.45
C ALA A 184 47.86 17.13 24.87
N LEU A 185 46.98 16.60 25.74
CA LEU A 185 46.95 16.98 27.15
C LEU A 185 48.23 16.54 27.87
N GLN A 186 48.71 15.32 27.61
CA GLN A 186 49.94 14.81 28.19
C GLN A 186 51.15 15.66 27.82
N SER A 187 51.26 16.11 26.56
CA SER A 187 52.36 16.97 26.12
C SER A 187 52.25 18.37 26.72
N ALA A 188 51.05 18.96 26.79
CA ALA A 188 50.83 20.25 27.46
C ALA A 188 51.16 20.19 28.96
N ALA A 189 50.78 19.10 29.63
CA ALA A 189 51.06 18.88 31.04
C ALA A 189 52.53 18.54 31.33
N ALA A 190 53.35 18.21 30.33
CA ALA A 190 54.75 17.81 30.53
C ALA A 190 55.59 18.90 31.22
N ALA A 191 55.39 20.18 30.83
CA ALA A 191 56.07 21.30 31.46
C ALA A 191 55.68 21.46 32.93
N LEU A 192 54.37 21.35 33.24
CA LEU A 192 53.85 21.41 34.60
C LEU A 192 54.36 20.26 35.47
N ARG A 193 54.41 19.04 34.92
CA ARG A 193 54.95 17.86 35.62
C ARG A 193 56.41 18.05 36.01
N SER A 194 57.22 18.63 35.12
CA SER A 194 58.61 18.94 35.40
C SER A 194 58.76 19.99 36.50
N THR A 195 57.86 20.98 36.58
CA THR A 195 57.90 21.99 37.65
C THR A 195 57.41 21.46 39.00
N MET A 196 56.50 20.49 39.00
CA MET A 196 55.91 19.91 40.22
C MET A 196 56.70 18.71 40.76
N GLY A 197 57.80 18.31 40.12
CA GLY A 197 58.64 17.19 40.57
C GLY A 197 57.95 15.82 40.53
N VAL A 198 56.91 15.67 39.69
CA VAL A 198 56.16 14.41 39.56
C VAL A 198 56.85 13.54 38.51
N ASP A 199 57.63 12.55 38.96
CA ASP A 199 58.41 11.67 38.07
C ASP A 199 57.55 10.97 37.02
N ALA A 200 58.04 10.97 35.79
CA ALA A 200 57.30 10.47 34.63
C ALA A 200 57.11 8.94 34.60
N GLY A 201 57.81 8.21 35.47
CA GLY A 201 57.88 6.74 35.47
C GLY A 201 56.89 6.02 36.39
N VAL A 202 56.14 6.71 37.23
CA VAL A 202 55.17 6.04 38.12
C VAL A 202 53.84 5.87 37.35
N ALA A 203 53.75 4.79 36.58
CA ALA A 203 52.48 4.31 35.99
C ALA A 203 51.51 3.80 37.07
N THR A 204 52.00 3.62 38.29
CA THR A 204 51.23 3.28 39.47
C THR A 204 50.71 4.57 40.11
N PRO A 205 49.41 4.68 40.45
CA PRO A 205 48.98 5.76 41.34
C PRO A 205 49.85 5.72 42.61
N PRO A 206 50.16 6.88 43.24
CA PRO A 206 50.95 6.91 44.46
C PRO A 206 50.35 5.94 45.49
N ALA A 207 51.21 5.21 46.20
CA ALA A 207 50.78 4.26 47.22
C ALA A 207 49.85 4.96 48.22
N GLY A 208 48.57 4.55 48.25
CA GLY A 208 47.52 5.18 49.06
C GLY A 208 46.30 5.70 48.28
N VAL A 209 46.33 5.79 46.95
CA VAL A 209 45.11 6.14 46.18
C VAL A 209 44.16 4.93 46.16
N VAL A 210 43.08 5.02 46.95
CA VAL A 210 42.01 4.04 46.95
C VAL A 210 41.35 4.04 45.56
N ARG A 211 41.50 2.93 44.82
CA ARG A 211 40.72 2.68 43.61
C ARG A 211 39.44 1.98 44.02
N CYS A 212 38.33 2.70 44.01
CA CYS A 212 37.00 2.11 44.16
C CYS A 212 36.45 1.82 42.77
N GLU A 213 36.24 0.55 42.40
CA GLU A 213 35.59 0.17 41.14
C GLU A 213 34.16 0.74 41.06
N LEU A 214 33.50 0.88 42.22
CA LEU A 214 32.23 1.57 42.38
C LEU A 214 32.28 3.06 41.99
N ALA A 215 33.45 3.71 42.08
CA ALA A 215 33.57 5.13 41.73
C ALA A 215 33.44 5.38 40.23
N ASP A 216 33.77 4.40 39.38
CA ASP A 216 33.62 4.52 37.92
C ASP A 216 32.14 4.48 37.47
N LEU A 217 31.24 4.14 38.39
CA LEU A 217 29.78 4.13 38.18
C LEU A 217 29.10 5.40 38.72
N LEU A 218 29.83 6.30 39.40
CA LEU A 218 29.28 7.53 39.95
C LEU A 218 28.89 8.54 38.86
N PRO A 219 27.81 9.31 39.06
CA PRO A 219 27.54 10.52 38.29
C PRO A 219 28.68 11.54 38.40
N GLU A 220 28.89 12.34 37.36
CA GLU A 220 29.99 13.30 37.27
C GLU A 220 30.13 14.22 38.50
N PRO A 221 29.06 14.82 39.06
CA PRO A 221 29.19 15.66 40.26
C PRO A 221 29.67 14.88 41.50
N LEU A 222 29.17 13.66 41.71
CA LEU A 222 29.59 12.83 42.85
C LEU A 222 31.01 12.29 42.68
N TYR A 223 31.41 11.99 41.43
CA TYR A 223 32.77 11.56 41.13
C TYR A 223 33.79 12.64 41.48
N VAL A 224 33.48 13.90 41.16
CA VAL A 224 34.34 15.05 41.53
C VAL A 224 34.43 15.17 43.05
N VAL A 225 33.30 15.13 43.76
CA VAL A 225 33.28 15.19 45.24
C VAL A 225 34.13 14.08 45.85
N PHE A 226 33.91 12.83 45.45
CA PHE A 226 34.69 11.69 45.91
C PHE A 226 36.20 11.88 45.66
N ARG A 227 36.59 12.28 44.45
CA ARG A 227 38.00 12.52 44.11
C ARG A 227 38.62 13.66 44.92
N THR A 228 37.88 14.74 45.17
CA THR A 228 38.38 15.86 45.99
C THR A 228 38.67 15.43 47.42
N PHE A 229 37.76 14.68 48.06
CA PHE A 229 38.00 14.19 49.42
C PHE A 229 39.09 13.12 49.49
N CYS A 230 39.20 12.24 48.50
CA CYS A 230 40.35 11.32 48.41
C CYS A 230 41.68 12.09 48.29
N SER A 231 41.70 13.19 47.53
CA SER A 231 42.90 14.02 47.40
C SER A 231 43.26 14.76 48.69
N LEU A 232 42.24 15.20 49.45
CA LEU A 232 42.42 15.82 50.75
C LEU A 232 42.97 14.81 51.77
N ALA A 233 42.40 13.62 51.84
CA ALA A 233 42.87 12.54 52.70
C ALA A 233 44.33 12.16 52.42
N TYR A 234 44.73 12.17 51.15
CA TYR A 234 46.10 11.87 50.74
C TYR A 234 47.10 12.99 51.08
N THR A 235 46.70 14.25 50.89
CA THR A 235 47.60 15.40 51.12
C THR A 235 47.68 15.80 52.59
N GLN A 236 46.61 15.56 53.36
CA GLN A 236 46.51 15.94 54.77
C GLN A 236 45.96 14.78 55.63
N PRO A 237 46.79 13.79 55.98
CA PRO A 237 46.36 12.65 56.81
C PRO A 237 45.93 13.05 58.22
N GLU A 238 46.42 14.19 58.72
CA GLU A 238 46.10 14.72 60.05
C GLU A 238 44.64 15.17 60.21
N CYS A 239 43.91 15.36 59.10
CA CYS A 239 42.54 15.83 59.12
C CYS A 239 41.51 14.70 59.35
N GLY A 240 41.93 13.44 59.45
CA GLY A 240 41.04 12.32 59.77
C GLY A 240 39.89 12.15 58.77
N VAL A 241 40.14 12.45 57.49
CA VAL A 241 39.13 12.40 56.42
C VAL A 241 39.20 11.06 55.70
N ALA A 242 38.09 10.31 55.67
CA ALA A 242 37.96 9.09 54.89
C ALA A 242 36.75 9.20 53.96
N ALA A 243 36.94 8.89 52.67
CA ALA A 243 35.86 8.87 51.68
C ALA A 243 35.62 7.44 51.19
N LEU A 244 34.37 7.00 51.26
CA LEU A 244 33.88 5.69 50.83
C LEU A 244 32.74 5.88 49.82
N VAL A 245 32.64 4.97 48.85
CA VAL A 245 31.46 4.85 48.00
C VAL A 245 30.62 3.70 48.55
N ASP A 246 29.40 4.01 48.96
CA ASP A 246 28.43 3.03 49.47
C ASP A 246 27.34 2.77 48.42
N GLY A 247 26.90 1.51 48.34
CA GLY A 247 25.82 1.08 47.46
C GLY A 247 26.12 -0.17 46.63
N ASP A 248 25.08 -0.67 45.97
CA ASP A 248 25.13 -1.89 45.16
C ASP A 248 25.58 -1.62 43.72
N GLU A 249 26.58 -2.40 43.27
CA GLU A 249 27.16 -2.28 41.94
C GLU A 249 26.15 -2.64 40.83
N GLY A 250 25.33 -3.69 41.06
CA GLY A 250 24.37 -4.17 40.09
C GLY A 250 23.28 -3.14 39.79
N SER A 251 22.76 -2.52 40.84
CA SER A 251 21.76 -1.45 40.78
C SER A 251 22.33 -0.19 40.15
N ALA A 252 23.59 0.16 40.46
CA ALA A 252 24.28 1.31 39.88
C ALA A 252 24.50 1.19 38.37
N ARG A 253 24.91 0.01 37.89
CA ARG A 253 25.07 -0.27 36.46
C ARG A 253 23.74 -0.14 35.72
N GLN A 254 22.67 -0.74 36.26
CA GLN A 254 21.34 -0.66 35.67
C GLN A 254 20.80 0.77 35.63
N TRP A 255 21.02 1.55 36.70
CA TRP A 255 20.66 2.95 36.77
C TRP A 255 21.39 3.79 35.70
N ARG A 256 22.71 3.61 35.57
CA ARG A 256 23.52 4.30 34.55
C ARG A 256 23.12 3.91 33.13
N ASP A 257 22.85 2.64 32.88
CA ASP A 257 22.36 2.16 31.58
C ASP A 257 20.97 2.69 31.26
N ALA A 258 20.09 2.82 32.26
CA ALA A 258 18.78 3.44 32.10
C ALA A 258 18.92 4.94 31.78
N GLU A 259 19.82 5.65 32.46
CA GLU A 259 20.03 7.09 32.25
C GLU A 259 20.68 7.40 30.90
N THR A 260 21.65 6.59 30.47
CA THR A 260 22.22 6.70 29.11
C THR A 260 21.19 6.39 28.02
N ARG A 261 20.30 5.41 28.23
CA ARG A 261 19.18 5.16 27.30
C ARG A 261 18.21 6.33 27.25
N ARG A 262 17.94 6.99 28.38
CA ARG A 262 17.10 8.20 28.44
C ARG A 262 17.73 9.37 27.70
N ALA A 263 19.02 9.62 27.89
CA ALA A 263 19.75 10.68 27.18
C ALA A 263 19.70 10.49 25.64
N VAL A 264 19.86 9.25 25.15
CA VAL A 264 19.77 8.94 23.71
C VAL A 264 18.35 9.18 23.16
N VAL A 265 17.31 8.92 23.96
CA VAL A 265 15.92 9.21 23.58
C VAL A 265 15.63 10.71 23.57
N ALA A 266 16.21 11.47 24.52
CA ALA A 266 16.07 12.92 24.59
C ALA A 266 16.72 13.63 23.39
N GLU A 267 17.93 13.25 22.99
CA GLU A 267 18.59 13.82 21.80
C GLU A 267 17.90 13.42 20.48
N GLY A 268 17.21 12.27 20.44
CA GLY A 268 16.40 11.86 19.29
C GLY A 268 15.09 12.62 19.12
N ALA A 269 14.65 13.38 20.13
CA ALA A 269 13.35 14.07 20.15
C ALA A 269 13.39 15.51 19.60
N ASP A 270 14.57 16.03 19.26
CA ASP A 270 14.79 17.42 18.80
C ASP A 270 14.64 17.61 17.27
N GLY A 271 13.88 16.72 16.63
CA GLY A 271 13.43 16.92 15.24
C GLY A 271 12.22 17.87 15.17
N PRO A 272 12.04 18.66 14.08
CA PRO A 272 11.01 19.68 14.01
C PRO A 272 9.62 19.06 14.19
N ARG A 273 9.00 19.35 15.34
CA ARG A 273 7.64 18.93 15.68
C ARG A 273 6.65 19.72 14.82
N LYS A 274 6.28 19.20 13.64
CA LYS A 274 5.01 19.60 13.02
C LYS A 274 3.87 18.98 13.84
N ALA A 275 3.11 19.84 14.50
CA ALA A 275 1.93 19.50 15.26
C ALA A 275 0.88 18.84 14.35
N ALA A 276 0.73 17.52 14.47
CA ALA A 276 -0.46 16.81 14.05
C ALA A 276 -1.05 16.18 15.32
N ARG A 277 -2.06 16.86 15.88
CA ARG A 277 -2.91 16.37 16.95
C ARG A 277 -3.70 15.18 16.39
N VAL A 278 -3.21 13.98 16.64
CA VAL A 278 -3.99 12.73 16.51
C VAL A 278 -4.37 12.37 17.93
N GLU A 279 -5.66 12.46 18.22
CA GLU A 279 -6.25 11.96 19.46
C GLU A 279 -6.16 10.43 19.43
N GLY A 280 -5.14 9.92 20.11
CA GLY A 280 -4.94 8.51 20.39
C GLY A 280 -4.46 8.42 21.83
N GLU A 281 -5.42 8.13 22.71
CA GLU A 281 -5.30 7.67 24.08
C GLU A 281 -3.87 7.59 24.62
N ALA A 282 -3.45 8.70 25.26
CA ALA A 282 -2.23 8.70 26.05
C ALA A 282 -2.43 7.71 27.21
N PRO A 283 -1.51 6.77 27.46
CA PRO A 283 -1.50 6.09 28.74
C PRO A 283 -1.24 7.18 29.77
N SER A 284 -2.22 7.44 30.63
CA SER A 284 -2.08 8.38 31.73
C SER A 284 -0.78 8.04 32.49
N PRO A 285 0.10 9.01 32.79
CA PRO A 285 1.24 8.73 33.63
C PRO A 285 0.68 8.46 35.02
N SER A 286 0.50 7.19 35.37
CA SER A 286 0.24 6.80 36.74
C SER A 286 1.40 7.35 37.57
N ALA A 287 1.07 8.24 38.51
CA ALA A 287 2.01 8.96 39.36
C ALA A 287 2.90 8.03 40.21
N SER A 288 2.66 6.71 40.19
CA SER A 288 3.41 5.70 40.93
C SER A 288 4.67 5.18 40.21
N SER A 289 4.91 5.55 38.94
CA SER A 289 6.11 5.14 38.18
C SER A 289 7.22 6.20 38.18
N GLN A 290 7.28 7.03 39.22
CA GLN A 290 8.52 7.71 39.59
C GLN A 290 9.45 6.70 40.27
N ALA A 291 9.82 5.64 39.54
CA ALA A 291 10.90 4.75 39.97
C ALA A 291 12.12 5.63 40.24
N SER A 292 12.59 5.60 41.48
CA SER A 292 13.58 6.50 42.07
C SER A 292 14.63 6.97 41.05
N ARG A 293 14.54 8.24 40.64
CA ARG A 293 15.58 8.91 39.83
C ARG A 293 16.85 9.20 40.65
N LEU A 294 16.81 8.86 41.93
CA LEU A 294 17.94 8.87 42.84
C LEU A 294 18.97 7.84 42.39
N CYS A 295 20.23 8.25 42.37
CA CYS A 295 21.35 7.35 42.19
C CYS A 295 21.41 6.38 43.38
N PRO A 296 21.57 5.06 43.13
CA PRO A 296 21.70 4.08 44.20
C PRO A 296 23.07 4.11 44.89
N LEU A 297 24.05 4.84 44.34
CA LEU A 297 25.35 5.05 44.95
C LEU A 297 25.36 6.35 45.75
N LEU A 298 25.98 6.26 46.92
CA LEU A 298 26.20 7.37 47.83
C LEU A 298 27.70 7.53 48.08
N VAL A 299 28.14 8.77 48.26
CA VAL A 299 29.51 9.03 48.72
C VAL A 299 29.44 9.39 50.19
N VAL A 300 30.06 8.58 51.04
CA VAL A 300 30.11 8.76 52.48
C VAL A 300 31.48 9.29 52.86
N VAL A 301 31.52 10.43 53.53
CA VAL A 301 32.76 11.06 54.01
C VAL A 301 32.73 11.14 55.52
N GLY A 302 33.62 10.40 56.18
CA GLY A 302 33.83 10.48 57.61
C GLY A 302 34.90 11.52 57.94
N LEU A 303 34.59 12.40 58.89
CA LEU A 303 35.49 13.40 59.44
C LEU A 303 35.69 13.14 60.95
N GLU A 304 36.90 12.79 61.36
CA GLU A 304 37.23 12.62 62.77
C GLU A 304 37.48 14.00 63.42
N GLY A 305 36.80 14.28 64.54
CA GLY A 305 37.01 15.51 65.31
C GLY A 305 38.32 15.48 66.11
N ARG A 306 39.14 16.54 66.04
CA ARG A 306 40.29 16.71 66.93
C ARG A 306 39.80 17.00 68.35
N GLU A 307 40.33 16.27 69.33
CA GLU A 307 40.14 16.49 70.78
C GLU A 307 38.68 16.39 71.29
N GLY A 308 38.06 15.20 71.16
CA GLY A 308 36.81 14.87 71.88
C GLY A 308 35.52 15.42 71.27
N ALA A 309 35.57 16.01 70.06
CA ALA A 309 34.40 16.36 69.28
C ALA A 309 33.86 15.14 68.51
N ALA A 310 32.53 15.08 68.34
CA ALA A 310 31.83 13.99 67.64
C ALA A 310 32.29 13.84 66.19
N ALA A 311 32.39 12.60 65.71
CA ALA A 311 32.74 12.29 64.32
C ALA A 311 31.58 12.70 63.40
N LEU A 312 31.86 13.52 62.37
CA LEU A 312 30.85 13.97 61.42
C LEU A 312 30.88 13.07 60.18
N GLU A 313 29.74 12.48 59.84
CA GLU A 313 29.55 11.71 58.62
C GLU A 313 28.70 12.52 57.62
N LEU A 314 29.24 12.75 56.43
CA LEU A 314 28.56 13.43 55.33
C LEU A 314 28.21 12.40 54.23
N THR A 315 26.92 12.19 54.00
CA THR A 315 26.42 11.33 52.92
C THR A 315 25.95 12.19 51.75
N PHE A 316 26.59 12.04 50.60
CA PHE A 316 26.20 12.70 49.35
C PHE A 316 25.41 11.74 48.47
N GLY A 317 24.24 12.18 48.03
CA GLY A 317 23.41 11.50 47.03
C GLY A 317 23.20 12.35 45.79
N TYR A 318 22.76 11.74 44.69
CA TYR A 318 22.50 12.43 43.44
C TYR A 318 21.09 12.14 42.94
N ASP A 319 20.36 13.20 42.60
CA ASP A 319 19.06 13.09 41.94
C ASP A 319 19.18 13.47 40.46
N ALA A 320 19.04 12.48 39.56
CA ALA A 320 19.05 12.74 38.12
C ALA A 320 17.83 13.53 37.64
N ALA A 321 16.74 13.61 38.41
CA ALA A 321 15.56 14.38 38.03
C ALA A 321 15.82 15.88 38.08
N SER A 322 16.46 16.33 39.16
CA SER A 322 16.79 17.72 39.42
C SER A 322 18.20 18.09 38.97
N GLY A 323 19.07 17.11 38.71
CA GLY A 323 20.48 17.33 38.38
C GLY A 323 21.29 17.82 39.58
N LEU A 324 20.76 17.68 40.80
CA LEU A 324 21.36 18.19 42.02
C LEU A 324 21.97 17.07 42.86
N ALA A 325 23.12 17.38 43.47
CA ALA A 325 23.70 16.56 44.53
C ALA A 325 23.18 17.05 45.89
N THR A 326 22.67 16.14 46.71
CA THR A 326 22.17 16.42 48.06
C THR A 326 23.16 15.92 49.10
N CYS A 327 23.36 16.67 50.18
CA CYS A 327 24.20 16.25 51.31
C CYS A 327 23.35 16.09 52.56
N ARG A 328 23.56 14.99 53.30
CA ARG A 328 23.03 14.77 54.64
C ARG A 328 24.20 14.64 55.60
N ALA A 329 24.16 15.40 56.70
CA ALA A 329 25.14 15.31 57.77
C ALA A 329 24.53 14.56 58.96
N SER A 330 25.29 13.63 59.53
CA SER A 330 25.04 12.99 60.83
C SER A 330 26.26 13.14 61.72
N ALA A 331 26.05 13.47 62.99
CA ALA A 331 27.08 13.69 64.01
C ALA A 331 26.84 12.76 65.20
#